data_AF-A0A3D4R825-F1
#
_entry.id   AF-A0A3D4R825-F1
#
_cell.length_a   1.000
_cell.length_b   1.000
_cell.length_c   1.000
_cell.angle_alpha   90.00
_cell.angle_beta   90.00
_cell.angle_gamma   90.00
#
_symmetry.space_group_name_H-M   'P 1'
#
loop_
_entity.id
_entity.type
_entity.pdbx_description
1 polymer ?
#
loop_
_entity_poly.entity_id
_entity_poly.type
_entity_poly.pdbx_seq_one_letter_code
_entity_poly.pdbx_strand_id
1 'polypeptide(L)'
;MALRGTIIIPMSQTNGYFHSQTYGTCTPEQMRRAVLNYLKADSDHSYRLVIGTDSQAKNGNGTDFVVALIIHRIGCGGIYFWKRIEETRRYLLKQRMFQEAIFSLAAAEEFLQLFKTDGISKFDLEIHVDIGKVGDTRDLIAEIVGMVRSSGFMVKTKPDSFAASKVADRHT
;
A
#
# COMPACT_ATOMS: atom_id res chain seq x y z
N MET A 1 -14.01 -7.95 -28.21
CA MET A 1 -14.06 -9.06 -27.23
C MET A 1 -12.85 -8.93 -26.32
N ALA A 2 -12.98 -8.17 -25.22
CA ALA A 2 -11.93 -7.98 -24.23
C ALA A 2 -12.56 -8.13 -22.85
N LEU A 3 -12.38 -9.31 -22.26
CA LEU A 3 -12.74 -9.56 -20.86
C LEU A 3 -11.70 -8.85 -20.00
N ARG A 4 -12.02 -7.63 -19.54
CA ARG A 4 -11.40 -7.07 -18.33
C ARG A 4 -11.87 -7.95 -17.17
N GLY A 5 -11.09 -8.98 -16.86
CA GLY A 5 -11.27 -9.76 -15.65
C GLY A 5 -10.92 -8.88 -14.46
N THR A 6 -11.92 -8.18 -13.91
CA THR A 6 -11.83 -7.65 -12.56
C THR A 6 -11.64 -8.85 -11.65
N ILE A 7 -10.45 -8.98 -11.07
CA ILE A 7 -10.22 -9.93 -9.98
C ILE A 7 -11.00 -9.37 -8.79
N ILE A 8 -12.25 -9.78 -8.64
CA ILE A 8 -12.98 -9.54 -7.40
C ILE A 8 -12.35 -10.47 -6.38
N ILE A 9 -11.47 -9.94 -5.53
CA ILE A 9 -10.96 -10.64 -4.35
C ILE A 9 -11.99 -10.39 -3.24
N PRO A 10 -12.85 -11.38 -2.89
CA PRO A 10 -13.75 -11.20 -1.77
C PRO A 10 -12.92 -11.22 -0.49
N MET A 11 -12.60 -10.04 0.04
CA MET A 11 -12.02 -9.91 1.37
C MET A 11 -13.10 -10.16 2.42
N SER A 12 -13.14 -11.39 2.91
CA SER A 12 -13.92 -11.75 4.09
C SER A 12 -13.30 -11.08 5.32
N GLN A 13 -14.12 -10.28 6.01
CA GLN A 13 -13.96 -9.85 7.41
C GLN A 13 -12.85 -8.83 7.74
N THR A 14 -12.99 -7.62 7.20
CA THR A 14 -12.60 -6.42 7.97
C THR A 14 -13.86 -5.70 8.41
N ASN A 15 -13.95 -5.38 9.71
CA ASN A 15 -14.80 -4.28 10.17
C ASN A 15 -14.37 -3.09 9.31
N GLY A 16 -15.21 -2.58 8.39
CA GLY A 16 -14.83 -1.73 7.26
C GLY A 16 -14.27 -0.34 7.59
N TYR A 17 -13.61 -0.20 8.74
CA TYR A 17 -13.03 0.98 9.32
C TYR A 17 -11.51 1.01 9.12
N PHE A 18 -10.99 2.23 9.07
CA PHE A 18 -9.58 2.55 9.15
C PHE A 18 -9.26 3.17 10.51
N HIS A 19 -8.01 3.08 10.93
CA HIS A 19 -7.50 3.71 12.14
C HIS A 19 -6.40 4.71 11.79
N SER A 20 -6.36 5.83 12.51
CA SER A 20 -5.35 6.87 12.38
C SER A 20 -5.01 7.43 13.76
N GLN A 21 -3.74 7.76 14.01
CA GLN A 21 -3.36 8.51 15.23
C GLN A 21 -4.01 9.89 15.28
N THR A 22 -4.16 10.54 14.13
CA THR A 22 -4.68 11.92 14.05
C THR A 22 -6.21 11.96 14.07
N TYR A 23 -6.87 10.97 13.44
CA TYR A 23 -8.32 10.99 13.23
C TYR A 23 -9.09 9.90 14.00
N GLY A 24 -8.40 9.03 14.72
CA GLY A 24 -9.02 7.88 15.41
C GLY A 24 -9.53 6.82 14.43
N THR A 25 -10.60 6.13 14.82
CA THR A 25 -11.29 5.15 13.97
C THR A 25 -12.23 5.86 13.00
N CYS A 26 -12.14 5.55 11.71
CA CYS A 26 -12.84 6.25 10.64
C CYS A 26 -13.51 5.25 9.67
N THR A 27 -14.72 5.54 9.18
CA THR A 27 -15.26 4.89 7.98
C THR A 27 -14.48 5.32 6.73
N PRO A 28 -14.65 4.64 5.58
CA PRO A 28 -14.03 5.05 4.32
C PRO A 28 -14.39 6.50 3.94
N GLU A 29 -15.63 6.94 4.16
CA GLU A 29 -16.09 8.30 3.87
C GLU A 29 -15.48 9.34 4.82
N GLN A 30 -15.29 8.98 6.09
CA GLN A 30 -14.60 9.83 7.06
C GLN A 30 -13.12 9.99 6.70
N MET A 31 -12.45 8.89 6.34
CA MET A 31 -11.08 8.92 5.80
C MET A 31 -11.02 9.80 4.54
N ARG A 32 -11.93 9.61 3.58
CA ARG A 32 -12.00 10.41 2.35
C ARG A 32 -12.06 11.90 2.65
N ARG A 33 -12.96 12.30 3.55
CA ARG A 33 -13.11 13.70 3.96
C ARG A 33 -11.86 14.24 4.67
N ALA A 34 -11.22 13.45 5.53
CA ALA A 34 -9.98 13.83 6.19
C ALA A 34 -8.85 14.07 5.17
N VAL A 35 -8.70 13.17 4.20
CA VAL A 35 -7.73 13.31 3.11
C VAL A 35 -8.02 14.56 2.28
N LEU A 36 -9.26 14.76 1.81
CA LEU A 36 -9.62 15.95 1.03
C LEU A 36 -9.33 17.25 1.79
N ASN A 37 -9.60 17.29 3.10
CA ASN A 37 -9.29 18.45 3.92
C ASN A 37 -7.78 18.66 4.05
N TYR A 38 -7.00 17.59 4.20
CA TYR A 38 -5.54 17.65 4.28
C TYR A 38 -4.89 18.19 3.00
N LEU A 39 -5.42 17.81 1.82
CA LEU A 39 -4.97 18.33 0.53
C LEU A 39 -5.35 19.80 0.35
N LYS A 40 -6.58 20.17 0.70
CA LYS A 40 -7.08 21.55 0.58
C LYS A 40 -6.39 22.54 1.51
N ALA A 41 -5.90 22.06 2.65
CA ALA A 41 -5.18 22.90 3.60
C ALA A 41 -3.91 23.52 3.00
N ASP A 42 -3.34 22.90 1.96
CA ASP A 42 -2.15 23.40 1.28
C ASP A 42 -2.06 22.83 -0.14
N SER A 43 -2.78 23.44 -1.07
CA SER A 43 -2.93 22.93 -2.45
C SER A 43 -1.69 23.11 -3.32
N ASP A 44 -0.76 23.98 -2.91
CA ASP A 44 0.45 24.30 -3.69
C ASP A 44 1.56 23.27 -3.47
N HIS A 45 1.43 22.42 -2.45
CA HIS A 45 2.36 21.32 -2.21
C HIS A 45 2.10 20.11 -3.10
N SER A 46 3.17 19.38 -3.38
CA SER A 46 3.08 18.04 -3.98
C SER A 46 2.75 16.99 -2.92
N TYR A 47 1.90 16.04 -3.30
CA TYR A 47 1.48 14.93 -2.44
C TYR A 47 1.78 13.59 -3.08
N ARG A 48 2.18 12.63 -2.25
CA ARG A 48 2.40 11.24 -2.64
C ARG A 48 1.52 10.33 -1.79
N LEU A 49 0.85 9.40 -2.44
CA LEU A 49 0.10 8.34 -1.77
C LEU A 49 0.99 7.10 -1.72
N VAL A 50 1.27 6.60 -0.52
CA VAL A 50 2.01 5.36 -0.31
C VAL A 50 1.07 4.32 0.27
N ILE A 51 1.02 3.15 -0.35
CA ILE A 51 0.22 2.01 0.11
C ILE A 51 1.13 0.82 0.29
N GLY A 52 1.05 0.15 1.43
CA GLY A 52 1.80 -1.08 1.68
C GLY A 52 1.05 -1.97 2.65
N THR A 53 1.43 -3.23 2.67
CA THR A 53 0.88 -4.21 3.61
C THR A 53 2.04 -4.93 4.26
N ASP A 54 1.99 -5.03 5.59
CA ASP A 54 2.88 -5.88 6.38
C ASP A 54 2.07 -7.05 6.94
N SER A 55 2.73 -8.17 7.21
CA SER A 55 2.07 -9.34 7.78
C SER A 55 2.76 -9.85 9.04
N GLN A 56 1.98 -10.42 9.95
CA GLN A 56 2.48 -11.07 11.16
C GLN A 56 1.83 -12.45 11.32
N ALA A 57 2.67 -13.50 11.38
CA ALA A 57 2.17 -14.84 11.68
C ALA A 57 1.75 -14.93 13.16
N LYS A 58 0.53 -15.41 13.42
CA LYS A 58 -0.03 -15.54 14.77
C LYS A 58 0.29 -16.90 15.40
N ASN A 59 1.56 -17.26 15.64
CA ASN A 59 1.99 -18.50 16.35
C ASN A 59 1.14 -19.77 16.05
N GLY A 60 0.72 -19.98 14.80
CA GLY A 60 -0.12 -21.12 14.39
C GLY A 60 -1.64 -20.85 14.26
N ASN A 61 -2.15 -19.66 14.57
CA ASN A 61 -3.59 -19.36 14.50
C ASN A 61 -3.97 -18.50 13.29
N GLY A 62 -3.09 -18.42 12.28
CA GLY A 62 -3.32 -17.65 11.06
C GLY A 62 -2.28 -16.56 10.85
N THR A 63 -2.63 -15.56 10.05
CA THR A 63 -1.77 -14.45 9.68
C THR A 63 -2.58 -13.16 9.72
N ASP A 64 -2.06 -12.16 10.42
CA ASP A 64 -2.59 -10.80 10.37
C ASP A 64 -1.90 -10.04 9.27
N PHE A 65 -2.68 -9.28 8.51
CA PHE A 65 -2.18 -8.32 7.55
C PHE A 65 -2.60 -6.91 7.97
N VAL A 66 -1.68 -5.98 7.92
CA VAL A 66 -1.92 -4.56 8.22
C VAL A 66 -1.67 -3.76 6.95
N VAL A 67 -2.74 -3.27 6.36
CA VAL A 67 -2.68 -2.36 5.21
C VAL A 67 -2.51 -0.94 5.72
N ALA A 68 -1.49 -0.24 5.23
CA ALA A 68 -1.23 1.16 5.53
C ALA A 68 -1.44 2.04 4.28
N LEU A 69 -2.10 3.18 4.47
CA LEU A 69 -2.34 4.25 3.49
C LEU A 69 -1.73 5.54 4.05
N ILE A 70 -0.74 6.09 3.37
CA ILE A 70 -0.02 7.29 3.81
C ILE A 70 -0.18 8.37 2.75
N ILE A 71 -0.69 9.54 3.15
CA ILE A 71 -0.72 10.75 2.34
C ILE A 71 0.43 11.65 2.78
N HIS A 72 1.54 11.58 2.05
CA HIS A 72 2.75 12.33 2.33
C HIS A 72 2.73 13.67 1.57
N ARG A 73 2.77 14.78 2.30
CA ARG A 73 3.04 16.12 1.77
C ARG A 73 4.56 16.27 1.68
N ILE A 74 5.09 16.39 0.47
CA ILE A 74 6.54 16.38 0.25
C ILE A 74 7.20 17.54 1.02
N GLY A 75 8.14 17.21 1.92
CA GLY A 75 8.86 18.17 2.75
C GLY A 75 8.18 18.55 4.08
N CYS A 76 6.95 18.08 4.33
CA CYS A 76 6.14 18.55 5.48
C CYS A 76 5.52 17.42 6.32
N GLY A 77 5.85 16.16 6.03
CA GLY A 77 5.27 15.00 6.71
C GLY A 77 3.95 14.55 6.09
N GLY A 78 3.14 13.81 6.83
CA GLY A 78 1.96 13.18 6.25
C GLY A 78 0.93 12.74 7.28
N ILE A 79 -0.24 12.38 6.78
CA ILE A 79 -1.25 11.66 7.55
C ILE A 79 -1.28 10.21 7.10
N TYR A 80 -1.67 9.32 7.99
CA TYR A 80 -1.76 7.91 7.68
C TYR A 80 -3.00 7.25 8.27
N PHE A 81 -3.42 6.20 7.60
CA PHE A 81 -4.56 5.35 7.95
C PHE A 81 -4.13 3.90 7.81
N TRP A 82 -4.70 3.00 8.60
CA TRP A 82 -4.46 1.58 8.46
C TRP A 82 -5.69 0.75 8.78
N LYS A 83 -5.77 -0.45 8.19
CA LYS A 83 -6.78 -1.46 8.55
C LYS A 83 -6.10 -2.81 8.74
N ARG A 84 -6.66 -3.63 9.64
CA ARG A 84 -6.19 -5.00 9.88
C ARG A 84 -7.13 -5.99 9.21
N ILE A 85 -6.54 -7.00 8.58
CA ILE A 85 -7.21 -8.13 7.96
C ILE A 85 -6.69 -9.37 8.69
N GLU A 86 -7.60 -10.10 9.35
CA GLU A 86 -7.24 -11.31 10.06
C GLU A 86 -7.59 -12.52 9.19
N GLU A 87 -6.59 -13.29 8.79
CA GLU A 87 -6.82 -14.54 8.09
C GLU A 87 -6.51 -15.75 8.98
N THR A 88 -7.41 -16.71 9.03
CA THR A 88 -7.18 -17.99 9.71
C THR A 88 -6.17 -18.87 8.97
N ARG A 89 -5.91 -18.56 7.69
CA ARG A 89 -4.95 -19.28 6.86
C ARG A 89 -3.52 -19.00 7.32
N ARG A 90 -2.74 -20.07 7.39
CA ARG A 90 -1.29 -20.00 7.56
C ARG A 90 -0.63 -19.85 6.21
N TYR A 91 0.29 -18.90 6.10
CA TYR A 91 1.04 -18.66 4.88
C TYR A 91 2.53 -18.91 5.11
N LEU A 92 3.16 -19.58 4.15
CA LEU A 92 4.62 -19.61 4.06
C LEU A 92 5.15 -18.22 3.67
N LEU A 93 6.42 -17.94 3.93
CA LEU A 93 7.03 -16.62 3.69
C LEU A 93 6.74 -16.07 2.28
N LYS A 94 6.98 -16.87 1.24
CA LYS A 94 6.73 -16.47 -0.16
C LYS A 94 5.25 -16.12 -0.39
N GLN A 95 4.34 -16.92 0.15
CA GLN A 95 2.91 -16.69 -0.01
C GLN A 95 2.44 -15.44 0.76
N ARG A 96 3.04 -15.15 1.92
CA ARG A 96 2.80 -13.91 2.67
C ARG A 96 3.19 -12.68 1.87
N MET A 97 4.37 -12.69 1.27
CA MET A 97 4.85 -11.57 0.43
C MET A 97 3.95 -11.32 -0.78
N PHE A 98 3.47 -12.39 -1.44
CA PHE A 98 2.46 -12.23 -2.50
C PHE A 98 1.15 -11.66 -1.95
N GLN A 99 0.68 -12.17 -0.82
CA GLN A 99 -0.58 -11.73 -0.22
C GLN A 99 -0.52 -10.27 0.25
N GLU A 100 0.61 -9.81 0.76
CA GLU A 100 0.88 -8.40 1.09
C GLU A 100 0.75 -7.51 -0.17
N ALA A 101 1.35 -7.93 -1.28
CA ALA A 101 1.25 -7.20 -2.54
C ALA A 101 -0.19 -7.20 -3.08
N ILE A 102 -0.90 -8.32 -2.99
CA ILE A 102 -2.32 -8.43 -3.37
C ILE A 102 -3.19 -7.46 -2.55
N PHE A 103 -3.03 -7.43 -1.23
CA PHE A 103 -3.80 -6.52 -0.38
C PHE A 103 -3.45 -5.05 -0.61
N SER A 104 -2.19 -4.75 -0.93
CA SER A 104 -1.78 -3.39 -1.28
C SER A 104 -2.42 -2.94 -2.60
N LEU A 105 -2.51 -3.81 -3.60
CA LEU A 105 -3.19 -3.53 -4.87
C LEU A 105 -4.69 -3.36 -4.69
N ALA A 106 -5.34 -4.24 -3.93
CA ALA A 106 -6.77 -4.12 -3.63
C ALA A 106 -7.08 -2.79 -2.92
N ALA A 107 -6.26 -2.41 -1.93
CA ALA A 107 -6.42 -1.14 -1.22
C ALA A 107 -6.20 0.08 -2.13
N ALA A 108 -5.28 0.00 -3.09
CA ALA A 108 -5.07 1.05 -4.09
C ALA A 108 -6.29 1.21 -5.01
N GLU A 109 -6.87 0.11 -5.47
CA GLU A 109 -8.10 0.15 -6.27
C GLU A 109 -9.28 0.69 -5.48
N GLU A 110 -9.50 0.22 -4.25
CA GLU A 110 -10.53 0.74 -3.34
C GLU A 110 -10.37 2.25 -3.13
N PHE A 111 -9.15 2.71 -2.88
CA PHE A 111 -8.85 4.13 -2.73
C PHE A 111 -9.20 4.90 -4.00
N LEU A 112 -8.72 4.47 -5.17
CA LEU A 112 -9.02 5.17 -6.43
C LEU A 112 -10.52 5.21 -6.73
N GLN A 113 -11.28 4.16 -6.42
CA GLN A 113 -12.74 4.18 -6.56
C GLN A 113 -13.40 5.17 -5.60
N LEU A 114 -12.97 5.20 -4.35
CA LEU A 114 -13.50 6.11 -3.32
C LEU A 114 -13.30 7.59 -3.68
N PHE A 115 -12.22 7.92 -4.38
CA PHE A 115 -11.87 9.30 -4.77
C PHE A 115 -12.19 9.63 -6.24
N LYS A 116 -12.82 8.71 -6.98
CA LYS A 116 -13.09 8.84 -8.42
C LYS A 116 -13.82 10.13 -8.80
N THR A 117 -14.72 10.61 -7.96
CA THR A 117 -15.54 11.81 -8.19
C THR A 117 -14.89 13.10 -7.72
N ASP A 118 -13.75 13.04 -7.00
CA ASP A 118 -13.09 14.22 -6.42
C ASP A 118 -12.10 14.90 -7.39
N GLY A 119 -11.99 14.40 -8.63
CA GLY A 119 -11.03 14.94 -9.61
C GLY A 119 -9.56 14.71 -9.24
N ILE A 120 -9.29 13.89 -8.21
CA ILE A 120 -7.95 13.45 -7.84
C ILE A 120 -7.47 12.45 -8.89
N SER A 121 -7.00 12.97 -10.01
CA SER A 121 -6.62 12.15 -11.16
C SER A 121 -5.21 11.60 -11.06
N LYS A 122 -4.33 12.15 -10.19
CA LYS A 122 -2.95 11.70 -10.04
C LYS A 122 -2.40 12.04 -8.65
N PHE A 123 -2.68 11.18 -7.66
CA PHE A 123 -1.62 10.98 -6.69
C PHE A 123 -0.49 10.24 -7.40
N ASP A 124 0.75 10.61 -7.13
CA ASP A 124 1.85 9.67 -7.31
C ASP A 124 1.60 8.53 -6.32
N LEU A 125 0.84 7.53 -6.75
CA LEU A 125 0.51 6.35 -5.97
C LEU A 125 1.64 5.34 -6.11
N GLU A 126 2.28 5.06 -4.98
CA GLU A 126 3.34 4.07 -4.88
C GLU A 126 2.88 2.91 -4.01
N ILE A 127 2.99 1.70 -4.55
CA ILE A 127 2.91 0.47 -3.76
C ILE A 127 4.28 0.18 -3.17
N HIS A 128 4.35 0.12 -1.86
CA HIS A 128 5.56 -0.23 -1.13
C HIS A 128 5.50 -1.71 -0.76
N VAL A 129 6.52 -2.45 -1.20
CA VAL A 129 6.66 -3.88 -0.91
C VAL A 129 7.92 -4.05 -0.06
N ASP A 130 7.75 -4.42 1.21
CA ASP A 130 8.86 -4.58 2.16
C ASP A 130 9.40 -6.02 2.14
N ILE A 131 10.24 -6.30 1.15
CA ILE A 131 10.89 -7.61 1.02
C ILE A 131 12.25 -7.54 1.74
N GLY A 132 12.27 -7.96 3.01
CA GLY A 132 13.46 -7.95 3.85
C GLY A 132 14.64 -8.74 3.26
N LYS A 133 15.84 -8.20 3.44
CA LYS A 133 17.15 -8.74 3.00
C LYS A 133 17.52 -10.08 3.69
N VAL A 134 16.90 -11.20 3.36
CA VAL A 134 17.43 -12.52 3.73
C VAL A 134 17.14 -13.51 2.60
N GLY A 135 18.19 -13.87 1.85
CA GLY A 135 18.37 -15.09 1.05
C GLY A 135 17.25 -15.54 0.09
N ASP A 136 17.58 -15.59 -1.21
CA ASP A 136 16.93 -16.41 -2.26
C ASP A 136 15.66 -15.91 -2.97
N THR A 137 15.43 -14.60 -3.06
CA THR A 137 14.16 -14.10 -3.62
C THR A 137 14.27 -12.97 -4.64
N ARG A 138 15.35 -12.91 -5.45
CA ARG A 138 15.38 -11.97 -6.60
C ARG A 138 14.25 -12.26 -7.58
N ASP A 139 13.97 -13.53 -7.85
CA ASP A 139 12.89 -13.94 -8.76
C ASP A 139 11.52 -13.61 -8.18
N LEU A 140 11.32 -13.90 -6.89
CA LEU A 140 10.08 -13.52 -6.19
C LEU A 140 9.85 -12.01 -6.18
N ILE A 141 10.91 -11.22 -5.92
CA ILE A 141 10.83 -9.76 -5.99
C ILE A 141 10.44 -9.34 -7.41
N ALA A 142 11.06 -9.92 -8.45
CA ALA A 142 10.75 -9.62 -9.84
C ALA A 142 9.30 -9.98 -10.20
N GLU A 143 8.78 -11.12 -9.71
CA GLU A 143 7.39 -11.53 -9.89
C GLU A 143 6.42 -10.55 -9.24
N ILE A 144 6.65 -10.17 -7.97
CA ILE A 144 5.80 -9.22 -7.25
C ILE A 144 5.87 -7.82 -7.89
N VAL A 145 7.07 -7.36 -8.25
CA VAL A 145 7.27 -6.09 -8.97
C VAL A 145 6.55 -6.11 -10.32
N GLY A 146 6.64 -7.21 -11.06
CA GLY A 146 5.95 -7.43 -12.33
C GLY A 146 4.44 -7.36 -12.16
N MET A 147 3.91 -8.04 -11.14
CA MET A 147 2.49 -8.01 -10.78
C MET A 147 2.02 -6.58 -10.52
N VAL A 148 2.70 -5.84 -9.64
CA VAL A 148 2.30 -4.46 -9.29
C VAL A 148 2.34 -3.53 -10.51
N ARG A 149 3.38 -3.62 -11.34
CA ARG A 149 3.51 -2.83 -12.57
C ARG A 149 2.45 -3.20 -13.60
N SER A 150 2.10 -4.48 -13.72
CA SER A 150 1.04 -4.94 -14.62
C SER A 150 -0.35 -4.41 -14.24
N SER A 151 -0.56 -4.11 -12.95
CA SER A 151 -1.76 -3.44 -12.43
C SER A 151 -1.75 -1.92 -12.65
N GLY A 152 -0.69 -1.36 -13.25
CA GLY A 152 -0.59 0.07 -13.59
C GLY A 152 -0.08 0.97 -12.45
N PHE A 153 0.45 0.38 -11.37
CA PHE A 153 0.98 1.15 -10.24
C PHE A 153 2.50 1.22 -10.22
N MET A 154 3.04 2.30 -9.65
CA MET A 154 4.46 2.39 -9.35
C MET A 154 4.77 1.52 -8.14
N VAL A 155 5.90 0.81 -8.17
CA VAL A 155 6.37 -0.03 -7.06
C VAL A 155 7.70 0.49 -6.52
N LYS A 156 7.82 0.51 -5.20
CA LYS A 156 9.08 0.80 -4.49
C LYS A 156 9.44 -0.37 -3.57
N THR A 157 10.61 -0.93 -3.80
CA THR A 157 11.21 -2.00 -3.01
C THR A 157 12.28 -1.42 -2.08
N LYS A 158 12.32 -1.84 -0.81
CA LYS A 158 13.52 -1.60 0.02
C LYS A 158 14.58 -2.65 -0.39
N PRO A 159 15.86 -2.29 -0.59
CA PRO A 159 16.52 -1.05 -0.22
C PRO A 159 16.86 -0.19 -1.45
N ASP A 160 15.99 -0.01 -2.44
CA ASP A 160 16.29 0.95 -3.53
C ASP A 160 16.27 2.42 -3.03
N SER A 161 15.86 2.63 -1.78
CA SER A 161 16.12 3.82 -0.94
C SER A 161 17.52 3.84 -0.28
N PHE A 162 18.31 2.78 -0.39
CA PHE A 162 19.63 2.60 0.27
C PHE A 162 20.76 2.32 -0.73
N ALA A 163 20.50 1.65 -1.86
CA ALA A 163 21.50 1.39 -2.91
C ALA A 163 21.70 2.59 -3.85
N ALA A 164 20.66 3.39 -4.11
CA ALA A 164 20.80 4.64 -4.86
C ALA A 164 21.67 5.69 -4.12
N SER A 165 21.66 5.67 -2.77
CA SER A 165 22.57 6.50 -1.95
C SER A 165 24.01 5.97 -1.96
N LYS A 166 24.23 4.65 -1.95
CA LYS A 166 25.59 4.08 -1.99
C LYS A 166 26.26 4.09 -3.37
N VAL A 167 25.50 4.22 -4.46
CA VAL A 167 26.06 4.39 -5.81
C VAL A 167 26.30 5.88 -6.12
N ALA A 168 25.55 6.79 -5.50
CA ALA A 168 25.84 8.24 -5.57
C ALA A 168 27.15 8.62 -4.84
N ASP A 169 27.51 7.92 -3.75
CA ASP A 169 28.75 8.17 -2.99
C ASP A 169 30.01 7.53 -3.59
N ARG A 170 29.96 6.95 -4.81
CA ARG A 170 31.14 6.42 -5.50
C ARG A 170 31.56 7.20 -6.76
N HIS A 171 30.92 8.34 -6.98
CA HIS A 171 31.33 9.34 -7.98
C HIS A 171 31.42 10.74 -7.37
N THR A 172 32.08 10.85 -6.23
CA THR A 172 32.82 12.06 -5.82
C THR A 172 34.14 11.62 -5.18
#